data_AF-A0A4R1GVH3-F1
#
_entry.id   AF-A0A4R1GVH3-F1
#
_cell.length_a   1.000
_cell.length_b   1.000
_cell.length_c   1.000
_cell.angle_alpha   90.00
_cell.angle_beta   90.00
_cell.angle_gamma   90.00
#
_symmetry.space_group_name_H-M   'P 1'
#
loop_
_entity.id
_entity.type
_entity.pdbx_description
1 polymer ?
#
loop_
_entity_poly.entity_id
_entity_poly.type
_entity_poly.pdbx_seq_one_letter_code
_entity_poly.pdbx_strand_id
1 'polypeptide(L)'
;MLSQQRTQAQEKESAAWYWGNTGQIEAAAIGRCQAILVARDGESFRGFLSRVRRELSALSEFYRGYAGDPDGYGLGTVLEIQRWLEAWD
;
A
#
# COMPACT_ATOMS: atom_id res chain seq x y z
N MET A 1 -9.76 -3.85 -6.31
CA MET A 1 -8.29 -3.88 -6.15
C MET A 1 -7.92 -3.89 -4.67
N LEU A 2 -7.96 -2.77 -3.93
CA LEU A 2 -7.58 -2.75 -2.49
C LEU A 2 -8.36 -3.72 -1.60
N SER A 3 -9.67 -3.89 -1.84
CA SER A 3 -10.49 -4.86 -1.09
C SER A 3 -10.00 -6.30 -1.30
N GLN A 4 -9.61 -6.64 -2.53
CA GLN A 4 -9.10 -7.96 -2.88
C GLN A 4 -7.71 -8.22 -2.27
N GLN A 5 -6.80 -7.24 -2.35
CA GLN A 5 -5.51 -7.31 -1.66
C GLN A 5 -5.69 -7.49 -0.15
N ARG A 6 -6.68 -6.82 0.46
CA ARG A 6 -6.97 -6.96 1.88
C ARG A 6 -7.45 -8.36 2.24
N THR A 7 -8.32 -8.96 1.42
CA THR A 7 -8.74 -10.35 1.62
C THR A 7 -7.56 -11.32 1.52
N GLN A 8 -6.68 -11.15 0.53
CA GLN A 8 -5.48 -11.99 0.40
C GLN A 8 -4.51 -11.82 1.57
N ALA A 9 -4.31 -10.60 2.06
CA ALA A 9 -3.50 -10.34 3.25
C ALA A 9 -4.09 -11.04 4.49
N GLN A 10 -5.41 -11.00 4.66
CA GLN A 10 -6.12 -11.71 5.74
C GLN A 10 -6.00 -13.23 5.63
N GLU A 11 -6.10 -13.78 4.42
CA GLU A 11 -5.86 -15.20 4.17
C GLU A 11 -4.44 -15.60 4.58
N LYS A 12 -3.42 -14.83 4.19
CA LYS A 12 -2.03 -15.07 4.59
C LYS A 12 -1.82 -14.92 6.10
N GLU A 13 -2.49 -13.96 6.73
CA GLU A 13 -2.45 -13.78 8.18
C GLU A 13 -3.08 -14.99 8.91
N SER A 14 -4.22 -15.50 8.42
CA SER A 14 -4.84 -16.71 8.97
C SER A 14 -4.01 -17.99 8.74
N ALA A 15 -3.15 -17.98 7.71
CA ALA A 15 -2.20 -19.04 7.40
C ALA A 15 -0.75 -18.66 7.77
N ALA A 16 -0.56 -17.89 8.86
CA ALA A 16 0.75 -17.44 9.32
C ALA A 16 1.76 -18.58 9.58
N TRP A 17 1.29 -19.81 9.83
CA TRP A 17 2.16 -20.99 9.94
C TRP A 17 2.99 -21.25 8.66
N TYR A 18 2.47 -20.85 7.49
CA TYR A 18 3.14 -20.97 6.20
C TYR A 18 3.75 -19.64 5.75
N TRP A 19 3.01 -18.54 5.95
CA TRP A 19 3.38 -17.21 5.43
C TRP A 19 4.17 -16.33 6.40
N GLY A 20 4.36 -16.76 7.65
CA GLY A 20 4.93 -15.92 8.71
C GLY A 20 4.14 -14.63 8.89
N ASN A 21 4.85 -13.50 8.99
CA ASN A 21 4.24 -12.17 9.20
C ASN A 21 3.84 -11.47 7.89
N THR A 22 3.94 -12.14 6.74
CA THR A 22 3.67 -11.54 5.42
C THR A 22 2.29 -10.88 5.34
N GLY A 23 1.24 -11.60 5.74
CA GLY A 23 -0.13 -11.08 5.71
C GLY A 23 -0.32 -9.82 6.56
N GLN A 24 0.35 -9.74 7.71
CA GLN A 24 0.31 -8.56 8.57
C GLN A 24 1.01 -7.36 7.94
N ILE A 25 2.16 -7.58 7.29
CA ILE A 25 2.92 -6.52 6.61
C ILE A 25 2.11 -5.95 5.45
N GLU A 26 1.53 -6.82 4.61
CA GLU A 26 0.66 -6.42 3.50
C GLU A 26 -0.59 -5.69 4.01
N ALA A 27 -1.27 -6.20 5.04
CA ALA A 27 -2.43 -5.55 5.63
C ALA A 27 -2.11 -4.15 6.17
N ALA A 28 -0.95 -3.99 6.82
CA ALA A 28 -0.48 -2.70 7.30
C ALA A 28 -0.16 -1.72 6.14
N ALA A 29 0.48 -2.22 5.07
CA ALA A 29 0.76 -1.42 3.87
C ALA A 29 -0.53 -0.96 3.20
N ILE A 30 -1.50 -1.87 3.02
CA ILE A 30 -2.82 -1.57 2.47
C ILE A 30 -3.52 -0.50 3.31
N GLY A 31 -3.51 -0.62 4.64
CA GLY A 31 -4.13 0.36 5.53
C GLY A 31 -3.54 1.76 5.38
N ARG A 32 -2.21 1.87 5.23
CA ARG A 32 -1.53 3.15 4.98
C ARG A 32 -1.87 3.71 3.61
N CYS A 33 -1.90 2.87 2.57
CA CYS A 33 -2.31 3.30 1.24
C CYS A 33 -3.77 3.77 1.20
N GLN A 34 -4.67 3.08 1.90
CA GLN A 34 -6.07 3.49 2.03
C GLN A 34 -6.18 4.90 2.64
N ALA A 35 -5.41 5.17 3.70
CA ALA A 35 -5.40 6.50 4.33
C ALA A 35 -4.90 7.60 3.37
N ILE A 36 -3.89 7.30 2.55
CA ILE A 36 -3.36 8.23 1.54
C ILE A 36 -4.41 8.53 0.45
N LEU A 37 -5.16 7.51 0.02
CA LEU A 37 -6.14 7.59 -1.06
C LEU A 37 -7.46 8.28 -0.67
N VAL A 38 -7.63 8.69 0.58
CA VAL A 38 -8.78 9.50 0.99
C VAL A 38 -8.65 10.91 0.39
N ALA A 39 -9.67 11.33 -0.38
CA ALA A 39 -9.75 12.69 -0.91
C ALA A 39 -9.99 13.69 0.22
N ARG A 40 -9.36 14.86 0.12
CA ARG A 40 -9.56 15.96 1.08
C ARG A 40 -10.67 16.89 0.61
N ASP A 41 -11.36 17.54 1.56
CA ASP A 41 -12.41 18.50 1.23
C ASP A 41 -11.87 19.65 0.37
N GLY A 42 -12.55 19.93 -0.74
CA GLY A 42 -12.15 20.97 -1.69
C GLY A 42 -10.93 20.64 -2.55
N GLU A 43 -10.42 19.41 -2.50
CA GLU A 43 -9.27 18.99 -3.30
C GLU A 43 -9.66 18.79 -4.78
N SER A 44 -8.94 19.45 -5.69
CA SER A 44 -9.09 19.21 -7.13
C SER A 44 -8.53 17.84 -7.50
N PHE A 45 -9.04 17.23 -8.57
CA PHE A 45 -8.53 15.94 -9.05
C PHE A 45 -7.01 15.93 -9.31
N ARG A 46 -6.48 16.99 -9.94
CA ARG A 46 -5.03 17.14 -10.17
C ARG A 46 -4.26 17.31 -8.85
N GLY A 47 -4.82 18.05 -7.89
CA GLY A 47 -4.26 18.19 -6.55
C GLY A 47 -4.19 16.85 -5.81
N PHE A 48 -5.28 16.09 -5.86
CA PHE A 48 -5.38 14.73 -5.33
C PHE A 48 -4.29 13.82 -5.90
N LEU A 49 -4.20 13.71 -7.23
CA LEU A 49 -3.20 12.85 -7.87
C LEU A 49 -1.77 13.24 -7.49
N SER A 50 -1.45 14.54 -7.50
CA SER A 50 -0.12 15.03 -7.13
C SER A 50 0.23 14.70 -5.67
N ARG A 51 -0.71 14.91 -4.74
CA ARG A 51 -0.54 14.58 -3.33
C ARG A 51 -0.35 13.09 -3.12
N VAL A 52 -1.25 12.27 -3.67
CA VAL A 52 -1.24 10.81 -3.51
C VAL A 52 0.07 10.23 -4.04
N ARG A 53 0.55 10.67 -5.22
CA ARG A 53 1.84 10.22 -5.78
C ARG A 53 3.01 10.52 -4.85
N ARG A 54 3.04 11.73 -4.28
CA ARG A 54 4.08 12.13 -3.32
C ARG A 54 4.03 11.28 -2.04
N GLU A 55 2.84 11.09 -1.48
CA GLU A 55 2.66 10.33 -0.23
C GLU A 55 2.96 8.83 -0.43
N LEU A 56 2.57 8.23 -1.56
CA LEU A 56 2.93 6.85 -1.89
C LEU A 56 4.43 6.68 -2.16
N SER A 57 5.09 7.67 -2.78
CA SER A 57 6.55 7.63 -2.97
C SER A 57 7.28 7.68 -1.63
N ALA A 58 6.82 8.51 -0.69
CA ALA A 58 7.39 8.53 0.66
C ALA A 58 7.16 7.18 1.38
N LEU A 59 6.00 6.56 1.17
CA LEU A 59 5.69 5.25 1.75
C LEU A 59 6.53 4.13 1.15
N SER A 60 6.82 4.15 -0.15
CA SER A 60 7.70 3.15 -0.77
C SER A 60 9.14 3.30 -0.31
N GLU A 61 9.66 4.53 -0.15
CA GLU A 61 10.98 4.74 0.47
C GLU A 61 11.03 4.24 1.92
N PHE A 62 9.94 4.43 2.69
CA PHE A 62 9.85 3.86 4.04
C PHE A 62 10.00 2.33 4.01
N TYR A 63 9.27 1.63 3.14
CA TYR A 63 9.33 0.18 3.07
C TYR A 63 10.67 -0.35 2.55
N ARG A 64 11.38 0.38 1.69
CA ARG A 64 12.75 0.00 1.26
C ARG A 64 13.75 -0.07 2.41
N GLY A 65 13.58 0.78 3.42
CA GLY A 65 14.43 0.81 4.62
C GLY A 65 13.85 0.05 5.82
N TYR A 66 12.65 -0.52 5.70
CA TYR A 66 11.93 -1.07 6.85
C TYR A 66 12.40 -2.49 7.15
N ALA A 67 13.16 -2.65 8.24
CA ALA A 67 13.66 -3.95 8.69
C ALA A 67 12.55 -4.98 9.01
N GLY A 68 11.31 -4.53 9.24
CA GLY A 68 10.15 -5.40 9.44
C GLY A 68 9.51 -5.90 8.14
N ASP A 69 10.05 -5.57 6.97
CA ASP A 69 9.63 -6.07 5.65
C ASP A 69 10.86 -6.58 4.86
N PRO A 70 11.55 -7.62 5.35
CA PRO A 70 12.81 -8.08 4.76
C PRO A 70 12.67 -8.59 3.32
N ASP A 71 11.49 -9.13 2.98
CA ASP A 71 11.18 -9.68 1.66
C ASP A 71 10.46 -8.67 0.74
N GLY A 72 10.16 -7.47 1.24
CA GLY A 72 9.57 -6.39 0.45
C GLY A 72 8.10 -6.58 0.08
N TYR A 73 7.31 -7.33 0.85
CA TYR A 73 5.87 -7.52 0.62
C TYR A 73 5.07 -6.23 0.82
N GLY A 74 5.43 -5.45 1.84
CA GLY A 74 4.86 -4.12 2.06
C GLY A 74 5.25 -3.16 0.94
N LEU A 75 6.53 -3.18 0.53
CA LEU A 75 7.00 -2.42 -0.63
C LEU A 75 6.24 -2.78 -1.91
N GLY A 76 6.11 -4.07 -2.21
CA GLY A 76 5.41 -4.58 -3.39
C GLY A 76 3.96 -4.13 -3.44
N THR A 77 3.27 -4.17 -2.29
CA THR A 77 1.90 -3.67 -2.14
C THR A 77 1.79 -2.19 -2.53
N VAL A 78 2.70 -1.34 -2.05
CA VAL A 78 2.71 0.10 -2.35
C VAL A 78 2.97 0.34 -3.84
N LEU A 79 3.94 -0.36 -4.42
CA LEU A 79 4.30 -0.22 -5.83
C LEU A 79 3.16 -0.63 -6.78
N GLU A 80 2.38 -1.64 -6.42
CA GLU A 80 1.21 -2.05 -7.21
C GLU A 80 0.16 -0.93 -7.29
N ILE A 81 -0.07 -0.23 -6.18
CA ILE A 81 -0.99 0.90 -6.11
C ILE A 81 -0.46 2.11 -6.88
N GLN A 82 0.86 2.37 -6.79
CA GLN A 82 1.50 3.41 -7.61
C GLN A 82 1.33 3.13 -9.10
N ARG A 83 1.59 1.90 -9.56
CA ARG A 83 1.39 1.49 -10.95
C ARG A 83 -0.06 1.67 -11.40
N TRP A 84 -1.02 1.38 -10.53
CA TRP A 84 -2.43 1.63 -10.86
C TRP A 84 -2.74 3.11 -11.04
N LEU A 85 -2.13 4.01 -10.24
CA LEU A 85 -2.31 5.46 -10.36
C LEU A 85 -1.60 6.09 -11.56
N GLU A 86 -0.53 5.48 -12.05
CA GLU A 86 0.14 5.89 -13.29
C GLU A 86 -0.77 5.72 -14.51
N ALA A 87 -1.75 4.82 -14.46
CA ALA A 87 -2.75 4.67 -15.52
C ALA A 87 -3.77 5.82 -15.59
N TRP A 88 -3.72 6.77 -14.65
CA TRP A 88 -4.60 7.95 -14.57
C TRP A 88 -3.87 9.27 -14.87
N ASP A 89 -2.63 9.21 -15.36
CA ASP A 89 -1.98 10.34 -16.04
C ASP A 89 -2.62 10.63 -17.40
#